data_AF-A0A6C0FB55-F1
#
_entry.id   AF-A0A6C0FB55-F1
#
_cell.length_a   1.000
_cell.length_b   1.000
_cell.length_c   1.000
_cell.angle_alpha   90.00
_cell.angle_beta   90.00
_cell.angle_gamma   90.00
#
_symmetry.space_group_name_H-M   'P 1'
#
loop_
_entity.id
_entity.type
_entity.pdbx_description
1 polymer ?
#
loop_
_entity_poly.entity_id
_entity_poly.type
_entity_poly.pdbx_seq_one_letter_code
_entity_poly.pdbx_strand_id
1 'polypeptide(L)'
;MDPEIKSKLNSLEYKLIDLEVKLNTILELLEKDVQPNCKKMSSHIDFVDGVYETVKSPLGYICSKVSVQSGNKEEYSLTDKK
;
A
#
# COMPACT_ATOMS: atom_id res chain seq x y z
N MET A 1 -31.10 -29.91 -35.45
CA MET A 1 -29.80 -29.32 -35.05
C MET A 1 -28.84 -30.47 -34.88
N ASP A 2 -27.65 -30.39 -35.46
CA ASP A 2 -26.62 -31.44 -35.36
C ASP A 2 -26.25 -31.67 -33.87
N PRO A 3 -26.25 -32.93 -33.39
CA PRO A 3 -25.97 -33.24 -31.99
C PRO A 3 -24.56 -32.79 -31.55
N GLU A 4 -23.59 -32.76 -32.45
CA GLU A 4 -22.24 -32.28 -32.18
C GLU A 4 -22.25 -30.75 -31.96
N ILE A 5 -23.01 -30.01 -32.78
CA ILE A 5 -23.19 -28.56 -32.62
C ILE A 5 -23.84 -28.24 -31.27
N LYS A 6 -24.89 -28.99 -30.88
CA LYS A 6 -25.55 -28.82 -29.59
C LYS A 6 -24.60 -29.07 -28.40
N SER A 7 -23.78 -30.11 -28.50
CA SER A 7 -22.78 -30.42 -27.46
C SER A 7 -21.74 -29.30 -27.32
N LYS A 8 -21.22 -28.79 -28.44
CA LYS A 8 -20.25 -27.67 -28.44
C LYS A 8 -20.87 -26.40 -27.86
N LEU A 9 -22.13 -26.11 -28.17
CA LEU A 9 -22.83 -24.94 -27.64
C LEU A 9 -22.99 -25.01 -26.11
N ASN A 10 -23.43 -26.16 -25.59
CA ASN A 10 -23.53 -26.37 -24.14
C ASN A 10 -22.16 -26.25 -23.46
N SER A 11 -21.10 -26.80 -24.08
CA SER A 11 -19.74 -26.68 -23.52
C SER A 11 -19.27 -25.23 -23.45
N LEU A 12 -19.58 -24.41 -24.46
CA LEU A 12 -19.29 -22.98 -24.46
C LEU A 12 -20.07 -22.25 -23.36
N GLU A 13 -21.35 -22.56 -23.20
CA GLU A 13 -22.19 -21.98 -22.15
C GLU A 13 -21.62 -22.27 -20.75
N TYR A 14 -21.24 -23.52 -20.46
CA TYR A 14 -20.60 -23.85 -19.18
C TYR A 14 -19.29 -23.10 -18.95
N LYS A 15 -18.46 -22.95 -19.99
CA LYS A 15 -17.20 -22.20 -19.88
C LYS A 15 -17.44 -20.72 -19.62
N LEU A 16 -18.48 -20.13 -20.21
CA LEU A 16 -18.85 -18.73 -19.97
C LEU A 16 -19.33 -18.53 -18.54
N ILE A 17 -20.19 -19.42 -18.03
CA ILE A 17 -20.64 -19.36 -16.63
C ILE A 17 -19.46 -19.52 -15.66
N ASP A 18 -18.55 -20.46 -15.91
CA ASP A 18 -17.35 -20.66 -15.09
C ASP A 18 -16.43 -19.43 -15.10
N LEU A 19 -16.25 -18.79 -16.26
CA LEU A 19 -15.52 -17.53 -16.36
C LEU A 19 -16.18 -16.40 -15.57
N GLU A 20 -17.50 -16.26 -15.66
CA GLU A 20 -18.23 -15.23 -14.93
C GLU A 20 -18.10 -15.40 -13.42
N VAL A 21 -18.20 -16.63 -12.91
CA VAL A 21 -17.98 -16.93 -11.48
C VAL A 21 -16.57 -16.54 -11.06
N LYS A 22 -15.55 -16.91 -11.84
CA LYS A 22 -14.15 -16.57 -11.53
C LYS A 22 -13.92 -15.06 -11.52
N LEU A 23 -14.49 -14.33 -12.47
CA LEU A 23 -14.40 -12.86 -12.52
C LEU A 23 -15.06 -12.22 -11.30
N ASN A 24 -16.24 -12.69 -10.91
CA ASN A 24 -16.92 -12.20 -9.72
C ASN A 24 -16.11 -12.45 -8.44
N THR A 25 -15.49 -13.63 -8.30
CA THR A 25 -14.60 -13.92 -7.16
C THR A 25 -13.38 -13.00 -7.14
N ILE A 26 -12.76 -12.75 -8.30
CA ILE A 26 -11.62 -11.82 -8.39
C ILE A 26 -12.04 -10.41 -7.98
N LEU A 27 -13.18 -9.92 -8.48
CA LEU A 27 -13.71 -8.61 -8.11
C LEU A 27 -13.95 -8.51 -6.60
N GLU A 28 -14.55 -9.53 -6.00
CA GLU A 28 -14.81 -9.57 -4.56
C GLU A 28 -13.50 -9.51 -3.76
N LEU A 29 -12.47 -10.27 -4.15
CA LEU A 29 -11.16 -10.23 -3.49
C LEU A 29 -10.49 -8.86 -3.63
N LEU A 30 -10.59 -8.24 -4.80
CA LEU A 30 -10.01 -6.92 -5.04
C LEU A 30 -10.69 -5.83 -4.21
N GLU A 31 -12.02 -5.83 -4.15
CA GLU A 31 -12.80 -4.81 -3.46
C GLU A 31 -12.80 -4.98 -1.94
N LYS A 32 -12.90 -6.22 -1.45
CA LYS A 32 -13.07 -6.48 0.00
C LYS A 32 -11.75 -6.66 0.74
N ASP A 33 -10.71 -7.14 0.08
CA ASP A 33 -9.44 -7.46 0.74
C ASP A 33 -8.30 -6.55 0.27
N VAL A 34 -8.02 -6.52 -1.04
CA VAL A 34 -6.85 -5.80 -1.56
C VAL A 34 -6.99 -4.29 -1.42
N GLN A 35 -8.08 -3.69 -1.90
CA GLN A 35 -8.25 -2.24 -1.90
C GLN A 35 -8.24 -1.64 -0.47
N PRO A 36 -8.95 -2.21 0.53
CA PRO A 36 -8.92 -1.69 1.90
C PRO A 36 -7.55 -1.84 2.55
N ASN A 37 -6.83 -2.93 2.31
CA ASN A 37 -5.50 -3.13 2.88
C ASN A 37 -4.47 -2.18 2.26
N CYS A 38 -4.53 -1.94 0.95
CA CYS A 38 -3.70 -0.93 0.31
C CYS A 38 -3.98 0.48 0.85
N LYS A 39 -5.26 0.82 1.10
CA LYS A 39 -5.61 2.10 1.74
C LYS A 39 -5.05 2.22 3.14
N LYS A 40 -5.16 1.17 3.97
CA LYS A 40 -4.56 1.14 5.33
C LYS A 40 -3.05 1.35 5.28
N MET A 41 -2.36 0.72 4.32
CA MET A 41 -0.92 0.90 4.15
C MET A 41 -0.56 2.33 3.78
N SER A 42 -1.30 2.96 2.87
CA SER A 42 -1.13 4.37 2.53
C SER A 42 -1.29 5.26 3.77
N SER A 43 -2.37 5.07 4.54
CA SER A 43 -2.60 5.84 5.76
C SER A 43 -1.51 5.63 6.83
N HIS A 44 -0.90 4.44 6.90
CA HIS A 44 0.24 4.19 7.78
C HIS A 44 1.47 4.99 7.34
N ILE A 45 1.75 5.06 6.04
CA ILE A 45 2.85 5.87 5.49
C ILE A 45 2.61 7.34 5.85
N ASP A 46 1.41 7.86 5.59
CA ASP A 46 1.05 9.24 5.92
C ASP A 46 1.22 9.55 7.42
N PHE A 47 0.86 8.59 8.29
CA PHE A 47 1.07 8.72 9.73
C PHE A 47 2.55 8.82 10.08
N VAL A 48 3.39 7.94 9.53
CA VAL A 48 4.83 7.91 9.81
C VAL A 48 5.48 9.21 9.32
N ASP A 49 5.17 9.66 8.10
CA ASP A 49 5.68 10.92 7.54
C ASP A 49 5.24 12.11 8.39
N GLY A 50 3.98 12.14 8.83
CA GLY A 50 3.47 13.16 9.74
C GLY A 50 4.20 13.21 11.08
N VAL A 51 4.52 12.04 11.65
CA VAL A 51 5.34 11.95 12.87
C VAL A 51 6.74 12.50 12.59
N TYR A 52 7.41 12.06 11.53
CA TYR A 52 8.75 12.53 11.18
C TYR A 52 8.80 14.05 11.01
N GLU A 53 7.89 14.64 10.22
CA GLU A 53 7.85 16.09 10.03
C GLU A 53 7.58 16.85 11.34
N THR A 54 6.72 16.31 12.20
CA THR A 54 6.39 16.94 13.49
C THR A 54 7.54 16.86 14.48
N VAL A 55 8.20 15.71 14.60
CA VAL A 55 9.23 15.49 15.64
C VAL A 55 10.62 15.96 15.22
N LYS A 56 10.90 16.05 13.92
CA LYS A 56 12.21 16.42 13.38
C LYS A 56 12.67 17.78 13.88
N SER A 57 11.85 18.82 13.76
CA SER A 57 12.24 20.17 14.20
C SER A 57 12.58 20.26 15.71
N PRO A 58 11.71 19.79 16.64
CA PRO A 58 12.03 19.84 18.07
C PRO A 58 13.19 18.91 18.46
N LEU A 59 13.31 17.71 17.89
CA LEU A 59 14.47 16.83 18.12
C LEU A 59 15.76 17.49 17.64
N GLY A 60 15.73 18.14 16.47
CA GLY A 60 16.89 18.83 15.90
C GLY A 60 17.35 19.95 16.80
N TYR A 61 16.40 20.71 17.34
CA TYR A 61 16.69 21.73 18.34
C TYR A 61 17.33 21.13 19.60
N ILE A 62 16.75 20.08 20.20
CA ILE A 62 17.29 19.45 21.41
C ILE A 62 18.71 18.92 21.18
N CYS A 63 18.91 18.17 20.11
CA CYS A 63 20.20 17.60 19.77
C CYS A 63 21.26 18.68 19.46
N SER A 64 20.87 19.79 18.80
CA SER A 64 21.77 20.93 18.61
C SER A 64 22.21 21.55 19.94
N LYS A 65 21.28 21.72 20.89
CA LYS A 65 21.59 22.25 22.23
C LYS A 65 22.50 21.33 23.03
N VAL A 66 22.23 20.03 23.00
CA VAL A 66 23.06 19.01 23.69
C VAL A 66 24.46 18.95 23.07
N SER A 67 24.58 19.04 21.73
CA SER A 67 25.88 19.06 21.04
C SER A 67 26.74 20.25 21.50
N VAL A 68 26.15 21.45 21.49
CA VAL A 68 26.81 22.68 21.96
C VAL A 68 27.24 22.55 23.42
N GLN A 69 26.38 21.98 24.29
CA GLN A 69 26.69 21.83 25.71
C GLN A 69 27.75 20.75 25.99
N SER A 70 27.85 19.74 25.13
CA SER A 70 28.83 18.64 25.25
C SER A 70 30.21 19.00 24.70
N GLY A 71 30.42 20.23 24.21
CA GLY A 71 31.68 20.68 23.62
C GLY A 71 31.97 20.10 22.22
N ASN A 72 31.01 19.37 21.64
CA ASN A 72 31.11 18.86 20.28
C ASN A 72 30.76 20.01 19.31
N LYS A 73 31.72 20.38 18.46
CA LYS A 73 31.57 21.49 17.48
C LYS A 73 30.90 21.06 16.17
N GLU A 74 30.39 19.83 16.09
CA GLU A 74 29.74 19.35 14.88
C GLU A 74 28.28 19.83 14.83
N GLU A 75 27.92 20.44 13.71
CA GLU A 75 26.56 20.87 13.40
C GLU A 75 25.65 19.64 13.28
N TYR A 76 24.72 19.49 14.23
CA TYR A 76 23.76 18.40 14.24
C TYR A 76 22.72 18.61 13.13
N SER A 77 22.70 17.70 12.15
CA SER A 77 21.69 17.67 11.08
C SER A 77 20.88 16.39 11.18
N LEU A 78 19.55 16.53 11.24
CA LEU A 78 18.61 15.41 11.15
C LEU A 78 18.30 14.97 9.72
N THR A 79 18.78 15.70 8.74
CA THR A 79 18.72 15.30 7.34
C THR A 79 20.06 14.71 6.94
N ASP A 80 20.02 13.63 6.16
CA ASP A 80 21.18 13.15 5.43
C ASP A 80 21.83 14.33 4.70
N LYS A 81 23.14 14.52 4.92
CA LYS A 81 23.92 15.45 4.09
C LYS A 81 23.92 14.87 2.69
N LYS A 82 23.18 15.52 1.79
CA LYS A 82 23.14 15.18 0.36
C LYS A 82 24.51 15.38 -0.28
#